data_AF-A0A5K7ZXY9-F1
#
_entry.id   AF-A0A5K7ZXY9-F1
#
_cell.length_a   1.000
_cell.length_b   1.000
_cell.length_c   1.000
_cell.angle_alpha   90.00
_cell.angle_beta   90.00
_cell.angle_gamma   90.00
#
_symmetry.space_group_name_H-M   'P 1'
#
loop_
_entity.id
_entity.type
_entity.pdbx_description
1 polymer ?
#
loop_
_entity_poly.entity_id
_entity_poly.type
_entity_poly.pdbx_seq_one_letter_code
_entity_poly.pdbx_strand_id
1 'polypeptide(L)'
;MVSILLCGNPERESMQCLSNSFRRIIANMDGCQKGEFLFPSAFLIQVQPELATSQLNALAKAGQEIVLNGFISPETVSAVNQEYIDDPAAIIEMQNQFFQGGKI
;
A
#
# COMPACT_ATOMS: atom_id res chain seq x y z
N MET A 1 -6.91 11.13 10.45
CA MET A 1 -7.39 9.91 9.76
C MET A 1 -6.21 9.24 9.05
N VAL A 2 -6.18 7.92 9.01
CA VAL A 2 -5.17 7.13 8.27
C VAL A 2 -5.91 6.28 7.24
N SER A 3 -5.39 6.23 6.02
CA SER A 3 -5.98 5.43 4.93
C SER A 3 -5.01 4.32 4.53
N ILE A 4 -5.50 3.08 4.48
CA ILE A 4 -4.79 1.93 3.91
C ILE A 4 -5.57 1.49 2.68
N LEU A 5 -4.96 1.64 1.51
CA LEU A 5 -5.51 1.24 0.23
C LEU A 5 -4.72 0.01 -0.22
N LEU A 6 -5.41 -1.12 -0.32
CA LEU A 6 -4.82 -2.33 -0.90
C LEU A 6 -4.86 -2.17 -2.42
N CYS A 7 -3.69 -2.13 -3.05
CA CYS A 7 -3.55 -1.99 -4.49
C CYS A 7 -2.48 -2.93 -5.02
N GLY A 8 -2.71 -3.48 -6.22
CA GLY A 8 -1.65 -4.14 -6.96
C GLY A 8 -0.58 -3.15 -7.39
N ASN A 9 0.57 -3.66 -7.82
CA ASN A 9 1.55 -2.89 -8.58
C ASN A 9 1.51 -3.48 -10.01
N PRO A 10 1.20 -2.69 -11.07
CA PRO A 10 1.33 -1.23 -11.18
C PRO A 10 0.10 -0.38 -10.80
N GLU A 11 -0.99 -0.95 -10.27
CA GLU A 11 -2.27 -0.23 -10.05
C GLU A 11 -2.23 0.92 -9.02
N ARG A 12 -1.09 1.21 -8.40
CA ARG A 12 -0.92 2.34 -7.46
C ARG A 12 -1.37 3.67 -8.05
N GLU A 13 -1.06 3.93 -9.31
CA GLU A 13 -1.46 5.18 -9.98
C GLU A 13 -2.98 5.30 -10.10
N SER A 14 -3.67 4.17 -10.24
CA SER A 14 -5.14 4.14 -10.32
C SER A 14 -5.79 4.54 -8.99
N MET A 15 -5.05 4.46 -7.87
CA MET A 15 -5.55 4.88 -6.57
C MET A 15 -5.52 6.40 -6.37
N GLN A 16 -4.87 7.17 -7.26
CA GLN A 16 -4.72 8.61 -7.06
C GLN A 16 -6.05 9.37 -7.04
N CYS A 17 -7.01 8.95 -7.87
CA CYS A 17 -8.38 9.48 -7.85
C CYS A 17 -9.07 9.21 -6.51
N LEU A 18 -8.85 8.02 -5.94
CA LEU A 18 -9.41 7.62 -4.65
C LEU A 18 -8.76 8.41 -3.50
N SER A 19 -7.43 8.52 -3.48
CA SER A 19 -6.68 9.35 -2.54
C SER A 19 -7.18 10.80 -2.52
N ASN A 20 -7.34 11.41 -3.70
CA ASN A 20 -7.83 12.78 -3.81
C ASN A 20 -9.26 12.94 -3.28
N SER A 21 -10.12 11.93 -3.52
CA SER A 21 -11.49 11.93 -3.00
C SER A 21 -11.52 11.85 -1.48
N PHE A 22 -10.72 10.95 -0.88
CA PHE A 22 -10.63 10.84 0.58
C PHE A 22 -10.04 12.10 1.22
N ARG A 23 -9.00 12.69 0.62
CA ARG A 23 -8.44 13.96 1.09
C ARG A 23 -9.51 15.05 1.17
N ARG A 24 -10.35 15.16 0.14
CA ARG A 24 -11.44 16.14 0.11
C ARG A 24 -12.50 15.86 1.16
N ILE A 25 -12.88 14.59 1.35
CA ILE A 25 -13.83 14.20 2.41
C ILE A 25 -13.28 14.57 3.79
N ILE A 26 -12.01 14.23 4.06
CA ILE A 26 -11.35 14.54 5.32
C ILE A 26 -11.30 16.04 5.56
N ALA A 27 -10.92 16.83 4.54
CA ALA A 27 -10.86 18.29 4.64
C ALA A 27 -12.24 18.91 4.92
N ASN A 28 -13.31 18.42 4.29
CA ASN A 28 -14.68 18.90 4.53
C ASN A 28 -15.20 18.57 5.94
N MET A 29 -14.58 17.61 6.64
CA MET A 29 -14.89 17.26 8.03
C MET A 29 -13.99 18.00 9.03
N ASP A 30 -13.25 19.03 8.59
CA ASP A 30 -12.19 19.70 9.35
C ASP A 30 -11.13 18.73 9.90
N GLY A 31 -10.97 17.59 9.22
CA GLY A 31 -10.02 16.55 9.57
C GLY A 31 -8.64 16.78 8.97
N CYS A 32 -7.67 16.02 9.47
CA CYS A 32 -6.31 15.98 8.93
C CYS A 32 -5.93 14.54 8.58
N GLN A 33 -5.46 14.33 7.35
CA GLN A 33 -4.89 13.05 6.94
C GLN A 33 -3.49 12.92 7.56
N LYS A 34 -3.30 11.88 8.36
CA LYS A 34 -2.07 11.60 9.10
C LYS A 34 -1.16 10.60 8.39
N GLY A 35 -1.72 9.83 7.45
CA GLY A 35 -0.99 8.88 6.63
C GLY A 35 -1.87 8.32 5.51
N GLU A 36 -1.23 7.99 4.40
CA GLU A 36 -1.80 7.30 3.26
C GLU A 36 -0.84 6.19 2.84
N PHE A 37 -1.36 4.96 2.80
CA PHE A 37 -0.57 3.76 2.53
C PHE A 37 -1.17 3.03 1.33
N LEU A 38 -0.41 2.97 0.24
CA LEU A 38 -0.69 2.20 -0.97
C LEU A 38 -0.04 0.82 -0.83
N PHE A 39 -0.73 -0.03 -0.10
CA PHE A 39 -0.20 -1.29 0.40
C PHE A 39 -0.38 -2.42 -0.62
N PRO A 40 0.54 -3.41 -0.69
CA PRO A 40 0.42 -4.55 -1.59
C PRO A 40 -0.96 -5.23 -1.57
N SER A 41 -1.36 -5.80 -2.70
CA SER A 41 -2.64 -6.50 -2.82
C SER A 41 -2.76 -7.63 -1.80
N ALA A 42 -3.99 -7.88 -1.31
CA ALA A 42 -4.26 -8.96 -0.36
C ALA A 42 -3.80 -10.34 -0.85
N PHE A 43 -3.83 -10.55 -2.18
CA PHE A 43 -3.36 -11.78 -2.80
C PHE A 43 -1.87 -12.01 -2.58
N LEU A 44 -1.02 -10.97 -2.73
CA LEU A 44 0.41 -11.10 -2.45
C LEU A 44 0.65 -11.47 -0.98
N ILE A 45 -0.06 -10.81 -0.06
CA ILE A 45 0.02 -11.10 1.37
C ILE A 45 -0.38 -12.56 1.66
N GLN A 46 -1.34 -13.10 0.92
CA GLN A 46 -1.80 -14.48 1.08
C GLN A 46 -0.82 -15.51 0.51
N VAL A 47 -0.19 -15.24 -0.63
CA VAL A 47 0.60 -16.24 -1.37
C VAL A 47 2.09 -16.15 -1.04
N GLN A 48 2.63 -14.94 -0.85
CA GLN A 48 4.05 -14.66 -0.60
C GLN A 48 4.20 -13.53 0.44
N PRO A 49 3.76 -13.76 1.70
CA PRO A 49 3.83 -12.75 2.76
C PRO A 49 5.26 -12.24 3.02
N GLU A 50 6.27 -13.07 2.78
CA GLU A 50 7.68 -12.75 2.95
C GLU A 50 8.10 -11.53 2.11
N LEU A 51 7.54 -11.37 0.91
CA LEU A 51 7.83 -10.23 0.03
C LEU A 51 7.30 -8.90 0.57
N ALA A 52 6.28 -8.95 1.44
CA ALA A 52 5.68 -7.78 2.07
C ALA A 52 6.22 -7.52 3.49
N THR A 53 7.21 -8.29 3.96
CA THR A 53 7.67 -8.24 5.37
C THR A 53 8.16 -6.85 5.77
N SER A 54 8.94 -6.18 4.92
CA SER A 54 9.46 -4.84 5.26
C SER A 54 8.32 -3.82 5.35
N GLN A 55 7.36 -3.87 4.44
CA GLN A 55 6.20 -2.98 4.43
C GLN A 55 5.27 -3.26 5.61
N LEU A 56 5.05 -4.52 5.98
CA LEU A 56 4.27 -4.90 7.16
C LEU A 56 4.92 -4.39 8.45
N ASN A 57 6.24 -4.53 8.59
CA ASN A 57 6.98 -3.99 9.73
C ASN A 57 6.91 -2.45 9.78
N ALA A 58 7.04 -1.79 8.64
CA ALA A 58 6.89 -0.33 8.55
C ALA A 58 5.46 0.11 8.88
N LEU A 59 4.44 -0.65 8.49
CA LEU A 59 3.03 -0.35 8.79
C LEU A 59 2.75 -0.51 10.29
N ALA A 60 3.33 -1.54 10.93
CA ALA A 60 3.29 -1.72 12.37
C ALA A 60 3.95 -0.53 13.10
N LYS A 61 5.14 -0.09 12.63
CA LYS A 61 5.82 1.11 13.14
C LYS A 61 4.93 2.36 12.98
N ALA A 62 4.26 2.54 11.84
CA ALA A 62 3.33 3.65 11.63
C ALA A 62 2.19 3.66 12.65
N GLY A 63 1.64 2.48 12.96
CA GLY A 63 0.63 2.28 14.00
C GLY A 63 1.13 2.69 15.39
N GLN A 64 2.39 2.40 15.71
CA GLN A 64 3.00 2.83 16.97
C GLN A 64 3.23 4.34 17.00
N GLU A 65 3.76 4.93 15.93
CA GLU A 65 4.02 6.37 15.84
C GLU A 65 2.72 7.19 15.97
N ILE A 66 1.62 6.76 15.32
CA ILE A 66 0.36 7.50 15.42
C ILE A 66 -0.23 7.46 16.84
N VAL A 67 -0.11 6.33 17.56
CA VAL A 67 -0.61 6.18 18.93
C VAL A 67 0.24 6.96 19.92
N LEU A 68 1.57 6.90 19.78
CA LEU A 68 2.50 7.51 20.74
C LEU A 68 2.70 9.01 20.50
N ASN A 69 2.80 9.43 19.24
CA ASN A 69 3.25 10.76 18.86
C ASN A 69 2.14 11.60 18.19
N GLY A 70 1.04 10.98 17.75
CA GLY A 70 -0.03 11.67 17.01
C GLY A 70 0.33 12.05 15.56
N PHE A 71 1.49 11.60 15.07
CA PHE A 71 1.95 11.76 13.69
C PHE A 71 2.77 10.55 13.25
N ILE A 72 2.87 10.34 11.94
CA ILE A 72 3.69 9.29 11.32
C ILE A 72 4.87 9.97 10.63
N SER A 73 6.07 9.43 10.80
CA SER A 73 7.28 10.02 10.23
C SER A 73 7.33 9.84 8.70
N PRO A 74 7.90 10.79 7.95
CA PRO A 74 8.04 10.65 6.49
C PRO A 74 8.82 9.39 6.08
N GLU A 75 9.83 9.00 6.86
CA GLU A 75 10.58 7.77 6.66
C GLU A 75 9.66 6.54 6.73
N THR A 76 8.82 6.45 7.75
CA THR A 76 7.87 5.34 7.91
C THR A 76 6.84 5.34 6.78
N VAL A 77 6.33 6.50 6.34
CA VAL A 77 5.43 6.59 5.18
C VAL A 77 6.10 6.07 3.92
N SER A 78 7.35 6.47 3.65
CA SER A 78 8.11 5.99 2.49
C SER A 78 8.37 4.49 2.53
N ALA A 79 8.71 3.94 3.71
CA ALA A 79 8.97 2.52 3.88
C ALA A 79 7.72 1.66 3.65
N VAL A 80 6.54 2.09 4.13
CA VAL A 80 5.28 1.38 3.86
C VAL A 80 4.96 1.39 2.36
N ASN A 81 5.21 2.52 1.70
CA ASN A 81 4.90 2.73 0.29
C ASN A 81 6.03 2.26 -0.65
N GLN A 82 7.06 1.58 -0.15
CA GLN A 82 8.13 1.07 -0.99
C GLN A 82 7.57 0.09 -2.04
N GLU A 83 8.04 0.18 -3.27
CA GLU A 83 7.75 -0.82 -4.29
C GLU A 83 8.31 -2.18 -3.85
N TYR A 84 7.50 -3.23 -4.01
CA TYR A 84 7.84 -4.60 -3.62
C TYR A 84 8.05 -5.51 -4.84
N ILE A 85 7.96 -4.92 -6.05
CA ILE A 85 8.20 -5.61 -7.31
C ILE A 85 9.39 -4.94 -7.96
N ASP A 86 10.50 -5.67 -8.06
CA ASP A 86 11.71 -5.18 -8.72
C ASP A 86 11.57 -5.23 -10.26
N ASP A 87 10.76 -6.16 -10.78
CA ASP A 87 10.48 -6.33 -12.21
C ASP A 87 8.97 -6.41 -12.49
N PRO A 88 8.32 -5.28 -12.76
CA PRO A 88 6.89 -5.23 -13.07
C PRO A 88 6.51 -6.09 -14.29
N ALA A 89 7.41 -6.22 -15.28
CA ALA A 89 7.13 -6.99 -16.49
C ALA A 89 7.06 -8.49 -16.18
N ALA A 90 7.98 -9.00 -15.36
CA ALA A 90 7.97 -10.40 -14.93
C ALA A 90 6.70 -10.76 -14.15
N ILE A 91 6.21 -9.87 -13.28
CA ILE A 91 4.95 -10.12 -12.54
C ILE A 91 3.75 -10.08 -13.48
N ILE A 92 3.70 -9.14 -14.44
CA ILE A 92 2.62 -9.09 -15.44
C ILE A 92 2.61 -10.37 -16.27
N GLU A 93 3.78 -10.87 -16.67
CA GLU A 93 3.89 -12.12 -17.42
C GLU A 93 3.42 -13.33 -16.58
N MET A 94 3.85 -13.43 -15.33
CA MET A 94 3.38 -14.45 -14.39
C MET A 94 1.85 -14.43 -14.21
N GLN A 95 1.26 -13.24 -14.03
CA GLN A 95 -0.19 -13.07 -13.90
C GLN A 95 -0.92 -13.46 -15.18
N ASN A 96 -0.41 -13.04 -16.34
CA ASN A 96 -0.98 -13.43 -17.63
C ASN A 96 -0.95 -14.94 -17.85
N GLN A 97 0.14 -15.62 -17.46
CA GLN A 97 0.23 -17.08 -17.52
C GLN A 97 -0.82 -17.74 -16.62
N PHE A 98 -1.04 -17.23 -15.41
CA PHE A 98 -2.11 -17.72 -14.52
C PHE A 98 -3.50 -17.59 -15.16
N PHE A 99 -3.84 -16.42 -15.73
CA PHE A 99 -5.13 -16.21 -16.37
C PHE A 99 -5.33 -17.02 -17.66
N GLN A 100 -4.25 -17.41 -18.33
CA GLN A 100 -4.29 -18.30 -19.50
C GLN A 100 -4.39 -19.79 -19.13
N GLY A 101 -4.47 -20.14 -17.83
CA GLY A 101 -4.58 -21.51 -17.36
C GLY A 101 -3.24 -22.20 -17.05
N GLY A 102 -2.15 -21.43 -16.99
CA GLY A 102 -0.85 -21.89 -16.49
C GLY A 102 -0.92 -22.20 -14.99
N LYS A 103 -0.39 -23.35 -14.58
CA LYS A 103 -0.19 -23.69 -13.17
C LYS A 103 1.12 -23.07 -12.68
N ILE A 104 1.05 -22.42 -11.53
CA ILE A 104 2.22 -21.92 -10.76
C ILE A 104 2.76 -23.08 -9.91
#